data_AF-A0A0R2P1T5-F1
#
_entry.id   AF-A0A0R2P1T5-F1
#
_cell.length_a   1.000
_cell.length_b   1.000
_cell.length_c   1.000
_cell.angle_alpha   90.00
_cell.angle_beta   90.00
_cell.angle_gamma   90.00
#
_symmetry.space_group_name_H-M   'P 1'
#
loop_
_entity.id
_entity.type
_entity.pdbx_description
1 polymer ?
#
loop_
_entity_poly.entity_id
_entity_poly.type
_entity_poly.pdbx_seq_one_letter_code
_entity_poly.pdbx_strand_id
1 'polypeptide(L)'
;MQVIGSGPFKEGDRVQLTDSKGKMYSFYLSKGSQWHSHKGWINHDSIIGVSEGTTLLSSSETQYQVMRPLLNDYLLSMPRGATIIYPKDSAVIVGYADIFPGAKVLEAGAGSGGLSISLLRAIGPNGQLTSYEARDEFLENAKGNVKNYFGDLPTTWKLIHGRVEEASFNGQFDRVIFDMLAPWDCLESAFQA
;
A
#
# COMPACT_ATOMS: atom_id res chain seq x y z
N MET A 1 3.23 -10.96 -6.40
CA MET A 1 2.26 -9.89 -6.68
C MET A 1 2.87 -8.61 -6.16
N GLN A 2 3.06 -7.59 -6.98
CA GLN A 2 3.67 -6.32 -6.55
C GLN A 2 3.04 -5.13 -7.26
N VAL A 3 3.00 -3.96 -6.63
CA VAL A 3 2.49 -2.72 -7.24
C VAL A 3 3.61 -1.78 -7.63
N ILE A 4 4.63 -1.70 -6.79
CA ILE A 4 5.83 -0.94 -7.09
C ILE A 4 6.67 -1.67 -8.15
N GLY A 5 7.28 -0.90 -9.04
CA GLY A 5 8.15 -1.44 -10.08
C GLY A 5 8.58 -0.36 -11.06
N SER A 6 9.63 -0.64 -11.83
CA SER A 6 10.11 0.21 -12.90
C SER A 6 10.48 -0.62 -14.13
N GLY A 7 10.55 0.05 -15.28
CA GLY A 7 10.80 -0.62 -16.55
C GLY A 7 9.59 -1.42 -17.05
N PRO A 8 9.83 -2.36 -17.99
CA PRO A 8 8.77 -3.15 -18.59
C PRO A 8 7.95 -3.96 -17.57
N PHE A 9 6.68 -4.20 -17.88
CA PHE A 9 5.81 -5.00 -17.03
C PHE A 9 6.30 -6.45 -16.91
N LYS A 10 6.16 -7.02 -15.72
CA LYS A 10 6.49 -8.41 -15.43
C LYS A 10 5.27 -9.18 -14.95
N GLU A 11 5.36 -10.50 -15.02
CA GLU A 11 4.39 -11.37 -14.36
C GLU A 11 4.31 -11.04 -12.85
N GLY A 12 3.10 -11.00 -12.32
CA GLY A 12 2.84 -10.62 -10.94
C GLY A 12 2.77 -9.11 -10.68
N ASP A 13 3.09 -8.25 -11.66
CA ASP A 13 2.87 -6.80 -11.54
C ASP A 13 1.36 -6.51 -11.50
N ARG A 14 0.95 -5.59 -10.62
CA ARG A 14 -0.36 -4.96 -10.69
C ARG A 14 -0.33 -3.89 -11.76
N VAL A 15 -1.29 -3.96 -12.67
CA VAL A 15 -1.47 -2.97 -13.73
C VAL A 15 -2.81 -2.27 -13.61
N GLN A 16 -2.93 -1.14 -14.27
CA GLN A 16 -4.12 -0.33 -14.38
C GLN A 16 -4.33 0.03 -15.85
N LEU A 17 -5.45 -0.44 -16.40
CA LEU A 17 -5.91 -0.05 -17.72
C LEU A 17 -6.82 1.17 -17.59
N THR A 18 -6.53 2.21 -18.37
CA THR A 18 -7.34 3.42 -18.45
C THR A 18 -7.91 3.55 -19.86
N ASP A 19 -9.23 3.59 -19.98
CA ASP A 19 -9.89 3.82 -21.27
C ASP A 19 -9.92 5.31 -21.66
N SER A 20 -10.38 5.62 -22.87
CA SER A 20 -10.49 7.00 -23.36
C SER A 20 -11.44 7.91 -22.56
N LYS A 21 -12.28 7.34 -21.68
CA LYS A 21 -13.16 8.08 -20.76
C LYS A 21 -12.55 8.23 -19.37
N GLY A 22 -11.30 7.80 -19.17
CA GLY A 22 -10.62 7.81 -17.89
C GLY A 22 -11.08 6.72 -16.92
N LYS A 23 -11.84 5.72 -17.39
CA LYS A 23 -12.27 4.62 -16.51
C LYS A 23 -11.10 3.67 -16.29
N MET A 24 -10.82 3.41 -15.01
CA MET A 24 -9.66 2.63 -14.57
C MET A 24 -10.06 1.21 -14.16
N TYR A 25 -9.23 0.24 -14.52
CA TYR A 25 -9.40 -1.17 -14.20
C TYR A 25 -8.06 -1.75 -13.75
N SER A 26 -8.01 -2.33 -12.55
CA SER A 26 -6.75 -2.84 -12.00
C SER A 26 -6.79 -4.35 -11.77
N PHE A 27 -5.71 -5.03 -12.11
CA PHE A 27 -5.55 -6.48 -11.95
C PHE A 27 -4.07 -6.87 -11.90
N TYR A 28 -3.78 -8.12 -11.54
CA TYR A 28 -2.43 -8.66 -11.56
C TYR A 28 -2.16 -9.43 -12.86
N LEU A 29 -0.98 -9.23 -13.44
CA LEU A 29 -0.52 -9.98 -14.59
C LEU A 29 -0.17 -11.41 -14.20
N SER A 30 -0.56 -12.34 -15.06
CA SER A 30 -0.35 -13.79 -14.94
C SER A 30 -0.23 -14.32 -16.35
N LYS A 31 0.84 -15.08 -16.66
CA LYS A 31 1.08 -15.56 -18.02
C LYS A 31 -0.08 -16.42 -18.52
N GLY A 32 -0.37 -16.32 -19.82
CA GLY A 32 -1.47 -17.04 -20.47
C GLY A 32 -2.88 -16.66 -19.97
N SER A 33 -3.00 -15.66 -19.09
CA SER A 33 -4.30 -15.21 -18.57
C SER A 33 -4.85 -14.03 -19.38
N GLN A 34 -6.15 -13.76 -19.22
CA GLN A 34 -6.86 -12.70 -19.93
C GLN A 34 -7.61 -11.78 -18.97
N TRP A 35 -7.60 -10.48 -19.26
CA TRP A 35 -8.51 -9.52 -18.64
C TRP A 35 -9.73 -9.32 -19.54
N HIS A 36 -10.93 -9.31 -18.95
CA HIS A 36 -12.20 -9.19 -19.67
C HIS A 36 -12.99 -7.95 -19.25
N SER A 37 -13.69 -7.36 -20.22
CA SER A 37 -14.67 -6.31 -20.01
C SER A 37 -15.83 -6.43 -21.02
N HIS A 38 -16.83 -5.56 -20.87
CA HIS A 38 -17.88 -5.37 -21.89
C HIS A 38 -17.34 -4.84 -23.24
N LYS A 39 -16.08 -4.39 -23.29
CA LYS A 39 -15.39 -3.90 -24.50
C LYS A 39 -14.27 -4.86 -24.92
N GLY A 40 -14.56 -6.16 -24.90
CA GLY A 40 -13.61 -7.22 -25.26
C GLY A 40 -12.59 -7.55 -24.17
N TRP A 41 -11.54 -8.25 -24.57
CA TRP A 41 -10.50 -8.79 -23.69
C TRP A 41 -9.09 -8.37 -24.15
N ILE A 42 -8.13 -8.46 -23.22
CA ILE A 42 -6.69 -8.24 -23.47
C ILE A 42 -5.91 -9.42 -22.86
N ASN A 43 -5.02 -10.02 -23.66
CA ASN A 43 -4.11 -11.07 -23.17
C ASN A 43 -3.04 -10.44 -22.27
N HIS A 44 -2.79 -11.01 -21.09
CA HIS A 44 -1.74 -10.53 -20.19
C HIS A 44 -0.35 -10.60 -20.84
N ASP A 45 -0.12 -11.59 -21.69
CA ASP A 45 1.13 -11.75 -22.43
C ASP A 45 1.41 -10.59 -23.41
N SER A 46 0.38 -9.82 -23.80
CA SER A 46 0.56 -8.59 -24.60
C SER A 46 0.97 -7.38 -23.77
N ILE A 47 0.83 -7.45 -22.44
CA ILE A 47 1.24 -6.41 -21.50
C ILE A 47 2.63 -6.72 -20.95
N ILE A 48 2.91 -7.98 -20.64
CA ILE A 48 4.21 -8.42 -20.11
C ILE A 48 5.32 -8.09 -21.12
N GLY A 49 6.38 -7.44 -20.64
CA GLY A 49 7.52 -7.00 -21.45
C GLY A 49 7.33 -5.65 -22.14
N VAL A 50 6.15 -5.04 -22.06
CA VAL A 50 5.86 -3.70 -22.60
C VAL A 50 6.16 -2.63 -21.55
N SER A 51 6.56 -1.44 -22.01
CA SER A 51 6.81 -0.28 -21.15
C SER A 51 5.52 0.36 -20.64
N GLU A 52 5.60 0.95 -19.46
CA GLU A 52 4.52 1.75 -18.88
C GLU A 52 4.13 2.93 -19.79
N GLY A 53 2.83 3.25 -19.85
CA GLY A 53 2.29 4.30 -20.72
C GLY A 53 1.91 3.84 -22.12
N THR A 54 2.17 2.58 -22.47
CA THR A 54 1.79 2.01 -23.77
C THR A 54 0.29 1.88 -23.90
N THR A 55 -0.23 2.19 -25.10
CA THR A 55 -1.63 1.97 -25.46
C THR A 55 -1.78 0.63 -26.16
N LEU A 56 -2.71 -0.20 -25.68
CA LEU A 56 -3.06 -1.49 -26.25
C LEU A 56 -4.51 -1.47 -26.75
N LEU A 57 -4.81 -2.34 -27.70
CA LEU A 57 -6.17 -2.57 -28.19
C LEU A 57 -6.75 -3.82 -27.56
N SER A 58 -8.01 -3.75 -27.12
CA SER A 58 -8.78 -4.95 -26.82
C SER A 58 -9.17 -5.70 -28.09
N SER A 59 -9.70 -6.91 -27.93
CA SER A 59 -10.29 -7.69 -29.03
C SER A 59 -11.42 -6.98 -29.79
N SER A 60 -12.00 -5.91 -29.22
CA SER A 60 -13.01 -5.07 -29.88
C SER A 60 -12.45 -3.69 -30.27
N GLU A 61 -11.13 -3.59 -30.50
CA GLU A 61 -10.42 -2.38 -30.93
C GLU A 61 -10.55 -1.17 -29.99
N THR A 62 -10.93 -1.41 -28.73
CA THR A 62 -10.96 -0.33 -27.73
C THR A 62 -9.55 -0.08 -27.21
N GLN A 63 -9.13 1.18 -27.25
CA GLN A 63 -7.84 1.61 -26.72
C GLN A 63 -7.85 1.67 -25.18
N TYR A 64 -6.80 1.11 -24.58
CA TYR A 64 -6.50 1.22 -23.17
C TYR A 64 -5.04 1.59 -22.98
N GLN A 65 -4.77 2.62 -22.19
CA GLN A 65 -3.41 2.91 -21.73
C GLN A 65 -3.10 2.03 -20.51
N VAL A 66 -1.95 1.37 -20.51
CA VAL A 66 -1.51 0.52 -19.39
C VAL A 66 -0.45 1.20 -18.53
N MET A 67 -0.78 1.36 -17.24
CA MET A 67 0.05 2.02 -16.22
C MET A 67 0.21 1.10 -15.01
N ARG A 68 1.21 1.34 -14.15
CA ARG A 68 1.16 0.83 -12.77
C ARG A 68 0.23 1.73 -11.95
N PRO A 69 -0.54 1.19 -11.00
CA PRO A 69 -1.37 2.01 -10.11
C PRO A 69 -0.51 2.99 -9.32
N LEU A 70 -0.96 4.24 -9.19
CA LEU A 70 -0.37 5.18 -8.25
C LEU A 70 -0.65 4.73 -6.81
N LEU A 71 0.06 5.32 -5.83
CA LEU A 71 -0.22 5.05 -4.41
C LEU A 71 -1.70 5.30 -4.09
N ASN A 72 -2.24 6.43 -4.56
CA ASN A 72 -3.62 6.81 -4.30
C ASN A 72 -4.59 5.78 -4.87
N ASP A 73 -4.35 5.30 -6.09
CA ASP A 73 -5.18 4.27 -6.73
C ASP A 73 -5.14 2.96 -5.96
N TYR A 74 -3.95 2.57 -5.48
CA TYR A 74 -3.80 1.37 -4.65
C TYR A 74 -4.56 1.50 -3.33
N LEU A 75 -4.31 2.57 -2.57
CA LEU A 75 -4.94 2.80 -1.27
C LEU A 75 -6.47 2.86 -1.38
N LEU A 76 -6.99 3.41 -2.48
CA LEU A 76 -8.43 3.47 -2.72
C LEU A 76 -9.04 2.12 -3.18
N SER A 77 -8.25 1.20 -3.73
CA SER A 77 -8.76 -0.06 -4.28
C SER A 77 -8.34 -1.32 -3.51
N MET A 78 -7.47 -1.21 -2.52
CA MET A 78 -7.04 -2.35 -1.71
C MET A 78 -8.22 -2.88 -0.84
N PRO A 79 -8.24 -4.20 -0.54
CA PRO A 79 -9.17 -4.77 0.42
C PRO A 79 -9.18 -4.02 1.76
N ARG A 80 -10.35 -3.80 2.34
CA ARG A 80 -10.52 -3.05 3.59
C ARG A 80 -11.26 -3.89 4.61
N GLY A 81 -10.64 -4.10 5.77
CA GLY A 81 -11.33 -4.59 6.97
C GLY A 81 -11.70 -3.44 7.90
N ALA A 82 -10.83 -2.43 7.98
CA ALA A 82 -11.01 -1.20 8.74
C ALA A 82 -11.10 0.02 7.82
N THR A 83 -11.69 1.10 8.33
CA THR A 83 -11.60 2.43 7.70
C THR A 83 -10.13 2.82 7.55
N ILE A 84 -9.78 3.38 6.40
CA ILE A 84 -8.42 3.81 6.11
C ILE A 84 -8.29 5.31 6.31
N ILE A 85 -7.10 5.75 6.71
CA ILE A 85 -6.65 7.12 6.44
C ILE A 85 -6.54 7.27 4.92
N TYR A 86 -7.27 8.23 4.37
CA TYR A 86 -7.30 8.48 2.93
C TYR A 86 -5.97 9.09 2.46
N PRO A 87 -5.61 8.94 1.17
CA PRO A 87 -4.31 9.40 0.66
C PRO A 87 -4.02 10.89 0.92
N LYS A 88 -5.06 11.74 0.89
CA LYS A 88 -4.91 13.17 1.21
C LYS A 88 -4.39 13.39 2.63
N ASP A 89 -4.90 12.63 3.59
CA ASP A 89 -4.57 12.77 5.00
C ASP A 89 -3.26 12.05 5.30
N SER A 90 -2.99 10.90 4.68
CA SER A 90 -1.68 10.25 4.79
C SER A 90 -0.54 11.15 4.30
N ALA A 91 -0.74 11.88 3.19
CA ALA A 91 0.26 12.83 2.69
C ALA A 91 0.49 13.99 3.66
N VAL A 92 -0.59 14.52 4.26
CA VAL A 92 -0.51 15.56 5.30
C VAL A 92 0.20 15.03 6.54
N ILE A 93 -0.14 13.84 7.03
CA ILE A 93 0.52 13.21 8.19
C ILE A 93 2.01 13.03 7.93
N VAL A 94 2.40 12.49 6.77
CA VAL A 94 3.81 12.31 6.41
C VAL A 94 4.57 13.64 6.45
N GLY A 95 3.97 14.72 5.93
CA GLY A 95 4.58 16.05 5.94
C GLY A 95 4.60 16.72 7.31
N TYR A 96 3.47 16.74 8.02
CA TYR A 96 3.31 17.43 9.31
C TYR A 96 4.02 16.72 10.45
N ALA A 97 4.02 15.38 10.44
CA ALA A 97 4.82 14.61 11.38
C ALA A 97 6.30 14.59 10.98
N ASP A 98 6.71 15.32 9.93
CA ASP A 98 8.11 15.40 9.49
C ASP A 98 8.76 14.02 9.38
N ILE A 99 8.11 13.10 8.66
CA ILE A 99 8.62 11.76 8.42
C ILE A 99 9.75 11.86 7.40
N PHE A 100 10.95 11.41 7.77
CA PHE A 100 12.14 11.49 6.93
C PHE A 100 12.73 10.10 6.62
N PRO A 101 13.51 9.96 5.52
CA PRO A 101 14.20 8.71 5.22
C PRO A 101 15.15 8.31 6.36
N GLY A 102 15.01 7.07 6.86
CA GLY A 102 15.76 6.57 8.02
C GLY A 102 15.03 6.69 9.36
N ALA A 103 13.88 7.37 9.43
CA ALA A 103 13.14 7.53 10.67
C ALA A 103 12.65 6.18 11.24
N LYS A 104 12.66 6.08 12.57
CA LYS A 104 11.99 5.06 13.36
C LYS A 104 10.62 5.58 13.79
N VAL A 105 9.56 4.99 13.27
CA VAL A 105 8.19 5.43 13.49
C VAL A 105 7.42 4.36 14.26
N LEU A 106 6.70 4.79 15.29
CA LEU A 106 5.70 3.98 15.97
C LEU A 106 4.31 4.36 15.44
N GLU A 107 3.55 3.36 15.02
CA GLU A 107 2.15 3.50 14.61
C GLU A 107 1.29 2.59 15.49
N ALA A 108 0.12 3.06 15.93
CA ALA A 108 -0.87 2.19 16.57
C ALA A 108 -2.27 2.47 16.04
N GLY A 109 -2.88 1.36 15.61
CA GLY A 109 -3.96 1.29 14.63
C GLY A 109 -3.42 0.99 13.23
N ALA A 110 -2.84 -0.20 12.98
CA ALA A 110 -2.40 -0.56 11.62
C ALA A 110 -3.60 -0.68 10.65
N GLY A 111 -4.76 -1.14 11.13
CA GLY A 111 -6.01 -1.16 10.38
C GLY A 111 -5.90 -1.96 9.08
N SER A 112 -6.21 -1.35 7.94
CA SER A 112 -6.02 -2.00 6.61
C SER A 112 -4.62 -1.76 6.00
N GLY A 113 -3.69 -1.15 6.73
CA GLY A 113 -2.31 -0.89 6.29
C GLY A 113 -2.10 0.33 5.39
N GLY A 114 -3.11 1.21 5.27
CA GLY A 114 -3.05 2.33 4.33
C GLY A 114 -2.03 3.41 4.72
N LEU A 115 -2.04 3.82 5.98
CA LEU A 115 -1.03 4.73 6.52
C LEU A 115 0.33 4.02 6.59
N SER A 116 0.38 2.76 7.04
CA SER A 116 1.60 1.96 7.09
C SER A 116 2.35 1.92 5.74
N ILE A 117 1.64 1.73 4.61
CA ILE A 117 2.27 1.80 3.28
C ILE A 117 2.89 3.18 3.01
N SER A 118 2.18 4.25 3.36
CA SER A 118 2.66 5.62 3.15
C SER A 118 3.90 5.91 3.99
N LEU A 119 3.91 5.48 5.27
CA LEU A 119 5.06 5.60 6.17
C LEU A 119 6.25 4.78 5.68
N LEU A 120 6.05 3.51 5.29
CA LEU A 120 7.11 2.64 4.77
C LEU A 120 7.78 3.21 3.52
N ARG A 121 7.00 3.85 2.64
CA ARG A 121 7.55 4.57 1.49
C ARG A 121 8.39 5.79 1.89
N ALA A 122 7.95 6.54 2.89
CA ALA A 122 8.61 7.77 3.34
C ALA A 122 9.92 7.49 4.09
N ILE A 123 9.93 6.51 4.98
CA ILE A 123 11.12 6.16 5.77
C ILE A 123 12.19 5.43 4.95
N GLY A 124 11.81 4.79 3.84
CA GLY A 124 12.74 4.11 2.95
C GLY A 124 13.46 2.89 3.58
N PRO A 125 14.51 2.38 2.93
CA PRO A 125 15.14 1.11 3.30
C PRO A 125 15.96 1.15 4.59
N ASN A 126 16.32 2.33 5.07
CA ASN A 126 17.12 2.53 6.28
C ASN A 126 16.28 2.90 7.51
N GLY A 127 14.97 3.09 7.34
CA GLY A 127 14.05 3.40 8.43
C GLY A 127 13.44 2.15 9.06
N GLN A 128 12.59 2.37 10.06
CA GLN A 128 11.84 1.30 10.69
C GLN A 128 10.43 1.76 11.05
N LEU A 129 9.42 0.98 10.70
CA LEU A 129 8.05 1.17 11.15
C LEU A 129 7.70 0.04 12.11
N THR A 130 7.33 0.37 13.35
CA THR A 130 6.68 -0.58 14.26
C THR A 130 5.21 -0.24 14.32
N SER A 131 4.35 -1.16 13.91
CA SER A 131 2.89 -0.98 13.93
C SER A 131 2.26 -1.93 14.94
N TYR A 132 1.32 -1.43 15.75
CA TYR A 132 0.48 -2.24 16.64
C TYR A 132 -0.94 -2.37 16.07
N GLU A 133 -1.46 -3.60 16.11
CA GLU A 133 -2.85 -3.91 15.78
C GLU A 133 -3.37 -5.01 16.70
N ALA A 134 -4.53 -4.79 17.31
CA ALA A 134 -5.10 -5.70 18.31
C ALA A 134 -6.04 -6.74 17.70
N ARG A 135 -6.63 -6.48 16.52
CA ARG A 135 -7.61 -7.35 15.88
C ARG A 135 -6.94 -8.22 14.81
N ASP A 136 -7.02 -9.55 14.97
CA ASP A 136 -6.42 -10.53 14.06
C ASP A 136 -6.78 -10.28 12.58
N GLU A 137 -8.06 -10.01 12.31
CA GLU A 137 -8.54 -9.77 10.95
C GLU A 137 -7.94 -8.50 10.33
N PHE A 138 -7.65 -7.46 11.13
CA PHE A 138 -7.03 -6.23 10.64
C PHE A 138 -5.53 -6.42 10.47
N LEU A 139 -4.90 -7.16 11.38
CA LEU A 139 -3.50 -7.53 11.29
C LEU A 139 -3.22 -8.28 9.98
N GLU A 140 -4.01 -9.32 9.67
CA GLU A 140 -3.83 -10.09 8.44
C GLU A 140 -4.16 -9.28 7.18
N ASN A 141 -5.17 -8.40 7.24
CA ASN A 141 -5.48 -7.49 6.14
C ASN A 141 -4.35 -6.49 5.87
N ALA A 142 -3.81 -5.83 6.91
CA ALA A 142 -2.67 -4.93 6.79
C ALA A 142 -1.46 -5.66 6.20
N LYS A 143 -1.16 -6.86 6.72
CA LYS A 143 -0.05 -7.69 6.25
C LYS A 143 -0.19 -8.06 4.78
N GLY A 144 -1.39 -8.47 4.36
CA GLY A 144 -1.70 -8.77 2.96
C GLY A 144 -1.56 -7.55 2.05
N ASN A 145 -2.10 -6.40 2.46
CA ASN A 145 -2.05 -5.17 1.68
C ASN A 145 -0.64 -4.60 1.55
N VAL A 146 0.14 -4.59 2.63
CA VAL A 146 1.55 -4.15 2.58
C VAL A 146 2.35 -5.09 1.69
N LYS A 147 2.22 -6.41 1.88
CA LYS A 147 2.91 -7.40 1.05
C LYS A 147 2.58 -7.24 -0.43
N ASN A 148 1.30 -7.10 -0.76
CA ASN A 148 0.85 -6.93 -2.14
C ASN A 148 1.38 -5.63 -2.77
N TYR A 149 1.49 -4.55 -1.99
CA TYR A 149 2.03 -3.29 -2.46
C TYR A 149 3.52 -3.39 -2.81
N PHE A 150 4.31 -3.91 -1.88
CA PHE A 150 5.77 -3.96 -1.97
C PHE A 150 6.33 -5.18 -2.71
N GLY A 151 5.52 -6.21 -2.96
CA GLY A 151 5.97 -7.50 -3.52
C GLY A 151 6.31 -8.54 -2.47
N ASP A 152 6.79 -8.09 -1.32
CA ASP A 152 7.03 -8.88 -0.11
C ASP A 152 6.79 -8.01 1.13
N LEU A 153 6.89 -8.60 2.32
CA LEU A 153 6.87 -7.84 3.57
C LEU A 153 8.20 -7.07 3.73
N PRO A 154 8.17 -5.73 3.82
CA PRO A 154 9.39 -4.96 4.01
C PRO A 154 10.10 -5.35 5.30
N THR A 155 11.42 -5.56 5.24
CA THR A 155 12.23 -5.84 6.44
C THR A 155 12.26 -4.69 7.44
N THR A 156 11.93 -3.49 6.96
CA THR A 156 11.79 -2.27 7.75
C THR A 156 10.46 -2.21 8.51
N TRP A 157 9.54 -3.15 8.30
CA TRP A 157 8.25 -3.19 8.98
C TRP A 157 8.18 -4.28 10.05
N LYS A 158 7.80 -3.89 11.26
CA LYS A 158 7.48 -4.79 12.37
C LYS A 158 6.03 -4.60 12.77
N LEU A 159 5.17 -5.53 12.36
CA LEU A 159 3.77 -5.58 12.79
C LEU A 159 3.66 -6.45 14.06
N ILE A 160 3.12 -5.90 15.13
CA ILE A 160 2.94 -6.56 16.42
C ILE A 160 1.45 -6.75 16.68
N HIS A 161 1.07 -8.00 16.96
CA HIS A 161 -0.27 -8.32 17.43
C HIS A 161 -0.39 -7.92 18.90
N GLY A 162 -1.24 -6.94 19.18
CA GLY A 162 -1.49 -6.47 20.54
C GLY A 162 -1.81 -4.99 20.61
N ARG A 163 -1.94 -4.53 21.86
CA ARG A 163 -2.18 -3.13 22.21
C ARG A 163 -0.86 -2.41 22.46
N VAL A 164 -0.78 -1.14 22.08
CA VAL A 164 0.45 -0.34 22.27
C VAL A 164 0.62 0.04 23.74
N GLU A 165 -0.49 0.10 24.48
CA GLU A 165 -0.56 0.36 25.93
C GLU A 165 0.16 -0.71 26.75
N GLU A 166 0.27 -1.92 26.20
CA GLU A 166 0.93 -3.06 26.82
C GLU A 166 2.40 -3.20 26.38
N ALA A 167 2.88 -2.28 25.53
CA ALA A 167 4.22 -2.33 24.97
C ALA A 167 5.29 -1.93 26.00
N SER A 168 6.48 -2.50 25.82
CA SER A 168 7.72 -2.03 26.43
C SER A 168 8.70 -1.71 25.31
N PHE A 169 9.18 -0.47 25.28
CA PHE A 169 10.07 0.02 24.23
C PHE A 169 11.54 -0.13 24.64
N ASN A 170 12.31 -0.84 23.82
CA ASN A 170 13.76 -1.05 24.01
C ASN A 170 14.58 -0.12 23.10
N GLY A 171 14.19 1.15 23.01
CA GLY A 171 14.81 2.15 22.15
C GLY A 171 13.90 3.36 21.96
N GLN A 172 14.39 4.36 21.22
CA GLN A 172 13.64 5.58 20.92
C GLN A 172 13.07 5.55 19.50
N PHE A 173 11.86 6.09 19.36
CA PHE A 173 11.24 6.43 18.10
C PHE A 173 11.45 7.91 17.78
N ASP A 174 11.60 8.21 16.49
CA ASP A 174 11.66 9.60 16.03
C ASP A 174 10.26 10.23 16.02
N ARG A 175 9.23 9.43 15.71
CA ARG A 175 7.85 9.88 15.52
C ARG A 175 6.85 8.81 16.01
N VAL A 176 5.73 9.27 16.57
CA VAL A 176 4.62 8.42 17.05
C VAL A 176 3.33 8.90 16.40
N ILE A 177 2.55 7.97 15.83
CA ILE A 177 1.27 8.24 15.20
C ILE A 177 0.23 7.24 15.71
N PHE A 178 -0.85 7.75 16.33
CA PHE A 178 -1.96 6.91 16.80
C PHE A 178 -3.23 7.22 16.02
N ASP A 179 -3.74 6.21 15.32
CA ASP A 179 -5.03 6.22 14.62
C ASP A 179 -5.97 5.20 15.27
N MET A 180 -6.58 5.62 16.37
CA MET A 180 -7.44 4.79 17.19
C MET A 180 -8.58 5.61 17.78
N LEU A 181 -9.59 4.93 18.36
CA LEU A 181 -10.77 5.60 18.91
C LEU A 181 -10.45 6.46 20.13
N ALA A 182 -9.47 6.04 20.95
CA ALA A 182 -9.12 6.69 22.20
C ALA A 182 -7.60 6.92 22.32
N PRO A 183 -6.99 7.75 21.45
CA PRO A 183 -5.54 7.96 21.44
C PRO A 183 -5.02 8.62 22.73
N TRP A 184 -5.90 9.31 23.47
CA TRP A 184 -5.57 9.92 24.76
C TRP A 184 -5.22 8.89 25.84
N ASP A 185 -5.68 7.64 25.72
CA ASP A 185 -5.35 6.56 26.66
C ASP A 185 -3.91 6.04 26.45
N CYS A 186 -3.29 6.36 25.31
CA CYS A 186 -1.95 5.89 24.94
C CYS A 186 -0.86 6.97 25.13
N LEU A 187 -1.18 8.12 25.73
CA LEU A 187 -0.23 9.24 25.84
C LEU A 187 1.04 8.87 26.63
N GLU A 188 0.90 8.05 27.67
CA GLU A 188 2.04 7.54 28.43
C GLU A 188 2.95 6.68 27.53
N SER A 189 2.37 5.77 26.73
CA SER A 189 3.15 4.96 25.77
C SER A 189 3.82 5.84 24.72
N ALA A 190 3.18 6.91 24.25
CA ALA A 190 3.82 7.87 23.34
C ALA A 190 4.98 8.63 24.00
N PHE A 191 4.89 8.93 25.30
CA PHE A 191 5.96 9.59 26.04
C PHE A 191 7.15 8.66 26.31
N GLN A 192 6.89 7.36 26.48
CA GLN A 192 7.91 6.34 26.72
C GLN A 192 8.62 5.84 25.44
N ALA A 193 7.96 5.99 24.28
CA ALA A 193 8.47 5.63 22.96
C ALA A 193 9.51 6.64 22.46
#